data_AF-A0A2Z3HXX9-F1
#
_entry.id   AF-A0A2Z3HXX9-F1
#
_cell.length_a   1.000
_cell.length_b   1.000
_cell.length_c   1.000
_cell.angle_alpha   90.00
_cell.angle_beta   90.00
_cell.angle_gamma   90.00
#
_symmetry.space_group_name_H-M   'P 1'
#
loop_
_entity.id
_entity.type
_entity.pdbx_description
1 polymer ?
#
loop_
_entity_poly.entity_id
_entity_poly.type
_entity_poly.pdbx_seq_one_letter_code
_entity_poly.pdbx_strand_id
1 'polypeptide(L)'
;MDKAFIAKRSQEKLVATEAAIDAALIETTQLLADLLQARADVGAPVSFADDVQVKLTEAVAALSSARTTMGQVHSGLEEAALRLGIRPRMVGPYRKSDFRLSAEESDRSAA
;
A
#
# COMPACT_ATOMS: atom_id res chain seq x y z
N MET A 1 -19.90 24.70 -7.59
CA MET A 1 -19.12 23.45 -7.65
C MET A 1 -19.82 22.45 -6.73
N ASP A 2 -20.15 21.26 -7.21
CA ASP A 2 -20.93 20.27 -6.45
C ASP A 2 -20.06 19.58 -5.37
N LYS A 3 -20.61 19.39 -4.16
CA LYS A 3 -19.92 18.74 -3.04
C LYS A 3 -19.57 17.28 -3.35
N ALA A 4 -20.44 16.58 -4.08
CA ALA A 4 -20.19 15.21 -4.51
C ALA A 4 -18.99 15.10 -5.46
N PHE A 5 -18.82 16.08 -6.35
CA PHE A 5 -17.68 16.15 -7.26
C PHE A 5 -16.36 16.38 -6.52
N ILE A 6 -16.34 17.28 -5.53
CA ILE A 6 -15.14 17.55 -4.72
C ILE A 6 -14.75 16.30 -3.91
N ALA A 7 -15.72 15.64 -3.27
CA ALA A 7 -15.48 14.41 -2.52
C ALA A 7 -14.94 13.27 -3.40
N LYS A 8 -15.47 13.13 -4.62
CA LYS A 8 -14.97 12.15 -5.59
C LYS A 8 -13.51 12.43 -5.95
N ARG A 9 -13.17 13.69 -6.26
CA ARG A 9 -11.80 14.09 -6.58
C ARG A 9 -10.84 13.86 -5.42
N SER A 10 -11.25 14.10 -4.18
CA SER A 10 -10.42 13.79 -3.01
C SER A 10 -10.24 12.28 -2.82
N GLN A 11 -11.28 11.48 -3.06
CA GLN A 11 -11.18 10.02 -2.99
C GLN A 11 -10.23 9.45 -4.04
N GLU A 12 -10.31 9.94 -5.28
CA GLU A 12 -9.39 9.54 -6.35
C GLU A 12 -7.93 9.84 -5.98
N LYS A 13 -7.67 11.00 -5.38
CA LYS A 13 -6.33 11.36 -4.90
C LYS A 13 -5.87 10.49 -3.73
N LEU A 14 -6.77 10.15 -2.81
CA LEU A 14 -6.45 9.27 -1.68
C LEU A 14 -5.98 7.92 -2.18
N VAL A 15 -6.75 7.27 -3.06
CA VAL A 15 -6.41 5.96 -3.62
C VAL A 15 -5.10 6.01 -4.40
N ALA A 16 -4.87 7.08 -5.18
CA ALA A 16 -3.59 7.26 -5.87
C ALA A 16 -2.41 7.42 -4.90
N THR A 17 -2.62 8.08 -3.76
CA THR A 17 -1.59 8.27 -2.73
C THR A 17 -1.29 6.96 -1.98
N GLU A 18 -2.32 6.17 -1.66
CA GLU A 18 -2.17 4.83 -1.09
C GLU A 18 -1.37 3.92 -2.03
N ALA A 19 -1.69 3.91 -3.32
CA ALA A 19 -0.97 3.14 -4.32
C ALA A 19 0.51 3.59 -4.46
N ALA A 20 0.77 4.91 -4.38
CA ALA A 20 2.13 5.43 -4.43
C ALA A 20 2.97 5.02 -3.21
N ILE A 21 2.38 4.98 -2.01
CA ILE A 21 3.06 4.51 -0.80
C ILE A 21 3.35 3.02 -0.90
N ASP A 22 2.41 2.22 -1.43
CA ASP A 22 2.63 0.79 -1.64
C ASP A 22 3.74 0.53 -2.66
N ALA A 23 3.78 1.28 -3.76
CA ALA A 23 4.87 1.21 -4.74
C ALA A 23 6.23 1.59 -4.11
N ALA A 24 6.27 2.68 -3.34
CA ALA A 24 7.48 3.09 -2.64
C ALA A 24 7.97 2.03 -1.64
N LEU A 25 7.05 1.35 -0.93
CA LEU A 25 7.40 0.26 -0.03
C LEU A 25 8.04 -0.90 -0.78
N ILE A 26 7.48 -1.30 -1.92
CA ILE A 26 8.03 -2.35 -2.78
C ILE A 26 9.45 -1.98 -3.24
N GLU A 27 9.62 -0.81 -3.85
CA GLU A 27 10.91 -0.34 -4.37
C GLU A 27 11.96 -0.24 -3.26
N THR A 28 11.59 0.26 -2.09
CA THR A 28 12.52 0.40 -0.96
C THR A 28 12.96 -0.96 -0.42
N THR A 29 12.04 -1.94 -0.35
CA THR A 29 12.39 -3.31 0.07
C THR A 29 13.27 -4.03 -0.95
N GLN A 30 13.06 -3.79 -2.25
CA GLN A 30 13.93 -4.30 -3.31
C GLN A 30 15.33 -3.71 -3.20
N LEU A 31 15.43 -2.39 -3.00
CA LEU A 31 16.72 -1.72 -2.79
C LEU A 31 17.48 -2.28 -1.59
N LEU A 32 16.78 -2.66 -0.51
CA LEU A 32 17.40 -3.30 0.65
C LEU A 32 17.99 -4.67 0.30
N ALA A 33 17.26 -5.48 -0.47
CA ALA A 33 17.76 -6.76 -0.95
C ALA A 33 18.97 -6.59 -1.87
N ASP A 34 18.89 -5.64 -2.81
CA ASP A 34 19.98 -5.33 -3.75
C ASP A 34 21.23 -4.84 -3.03
N LEU A 35 21.09 -4.03 -1.99
CA LEU A 35 22.21 -3.55 -1.18
C LEU A 35 22.93 -4.71 -0.46
N LEU A 36 22.17 -5.66 0.10
CA LEU A 36 22.73 -6.84 0.76
C LEU A 36 23.42 -7.78 -0.23
N GLN A 37 22.83 -7.95 -1.42
CA GLN A 37 23.39 -8.77 -2.48
C GLN A 37 24.67 -8.13 -3.05
N ALA A 38 24.63 -6.84 -3.37
CA ALA A 38 25.78 -6.09 -3.88
C ALA A 38 26.97 -6.15 -2.91
N ARG A 39 26.73 -6.07 -1.59
CA ARG A 39 27.78 -6.28 -0.57
C ARG A 39 28.43 -7.66 -0.70
N ALA A 40 27.62 -8.70 -0.87
CA ALA A 40 28.11 -10.07 -1.04
C ALA A 40 28.90 -10.22 -2.35
N ASP A 41 28.41 -9.66 -3.45
CA ASP A 41 29.01 -9.77 -4.78
C ASP A 41 30.40 -9.11 -4.85
N VAL A 42 30.60 -8.01 -4.13
CA VAL A 42 31.91 -7.33 -4.05
C VAL A 42 32.83 -7.91 -2.96
N GLY A 43 32.38 -8.94 -2.23
CA GLY A 43 33.16 -9.57 -1.16
C GLY A 43 33.43 -8.66 0.04
N ALA A 44 32.58 -7.66 0.27
CA ALA A 44 32.75 -6.72 1.38
C ALA A 44 32.38 -7.38 2.73
N PRO A 45 33.03 -6.99 3.84
CA PRO A 45 32.68 -7.49 5.17
C PRO A 45 31.27 -7.07 5.57
N VAL A 46 30.66 -7.79 6.50
CA VAL A 46 29.28 -7.54 6.97
C VAL A 46 29.10 -6.13 7.54
N SER A 47 30.16 -5.56 8.14
CA SER A 47 30.17 -4.19 8.67
C SER A 47 30.22 -3.09 7.62
N PHE A 48 30.43 -3.44 6.34
CA PHE A 48 30.47 -2.47 5.27
C PHE A 48 29.07 -1.89 5.01
N ALA A 49 28.94 -0.57 5.12
CA ALA A 49 27.68 0.18 4.94
C ALA A 49 26.52 -0.28 5.84
N ASP A 50 26.82 -0.87 7.01
CA ASP A 50 25.81 -1.29 7.99
C ASP A 50 24.92 -0.10 8.43
N ASP A 51 25.49 1.09 8.59
CA ASP A 51 24.73 2.29 8.94
C ASP A 51 23.72 2.70 7.85
N VAL A 52 24.05 2.48 6.57
CA VAL A 52 23.14 2.70 5.43
C VAL A 52 22.03 1.66 5.44
N GLN A 53 22.36 0.39 5.71
CA GLN A 53 21.37 -0.68 5.84
C GLN A 53 20.37 -0.35 6.96
N VAL A 54 20.84 0.10 8.13
CA VAL A 54 19.98 0.52 9.25
C VAL A 54 19.03 1.64 8.81
N LYS A 55 19.54 2.71 8.20
CA LYS A 55 18.70 3.82 7.71
C LYS A 55 17.66 3.38 6.68
N LEU A 56 18.02 2.42 5.83
CA LEU A 56 17.10 1.87 4.83
C LEU A 56 15.99 1.05 5.49
N THR A 57 16.30 0.27 6.53
CA THR A 57 15.26 -0.43 7.32
C THR A 57 14.35 0.53 8.09
N GLU A 58 14.89 1.64 8.60
CA GLU A 58 14.10 2.71 9.22
C GLU A 58 13.14 3.37 8.21
N ALA A 59 13.60 3.58 6.97
CA ALA A 59 12.75 4.09 5.89
C ALA A 59 11.58 3.13 5.58
N VAL A 60 11.82 1.82 5.51
CA VAL A 60 10.75 0.81 5.35
C VAL A 60 9.75 0.86 6.49
N ALA A 61 10.22 1.00 7.73
CA ALA A 61 9.35 1.12 8.90
C ALA A 61 8.50 2.41 8.84
N ALA A 62 9.09 3.54 8.43
CA ALA A 62 8.38 4.80 8.26
C ALA A 62 7.29 4.73 7.18
N LEU A 63 7.58 4.10 6.03
CA LEU A 63 6.59 3.86 4.97
C LEU A 63 5.45 2.95 5.45
N SER A 64 5.77 1.91 6.22
CA SER A 64 4.76 1.01 6.80
C SER A 64 3.83 1.73 7.79
N SER A 65 4.38 2.64 8.59
CA SER A 65 3.61 3.53 9.46
C SER A 65 2.72 4.47 8.65
N ALA A 66 3.26 5.09 7.60
CA ALA A 66 2.51 5.96 6.70
C ALA A 66 1.31 5.25 6.07
N ARG A 67 1.48 3.99 5.64
CA ARG A 67 0.37 3.16 5.13
C ARG A 67 -0.74 2.98 6.16
N THR A 68 -0.38 2.73 7.42
CA THR A 68 -1.35 2.58 8.52
C THR A 68 -2.12 3.88 8.76
N THR A 69 -1.42 5.02 8.78
CA THR A 69 -2.06 6.34 8.90
C THR A 69 -2.97 6.64 7.71
N MET A 70 -2.61 6.24 6.49
CA MET A 70 -3.48 6.45 5.33
C MET A 70 -4.78 5.66 5.40
N GLY A 71 -4.76 4.43 5.93
CA GLY A 71 -5.99 3.70 6.22
C GLY A 71 -6.93 4.44 7.19
N GLN A 72 -6.38 5.17 8.17
CA GLN A 72 -7.17 6.01 9.09
C GLN A 72 -7.72 7.26 8.39
N VAL A 73 -6.97 7.85 7.46
CA VAL A 73 -7.47 8.96 6.64
C VAL A 73 -8.60 8.50 5.72
N HIS A 74 -8.51 7.27 5.18
CA HIS A 74 -9.57 6.68 4.38
C HIS A 74 -10.90 6.61 5.14
N SER A 75 -10.89 6.03 6.34
CA SER A 75 -12.09 5.94 7.18
C SER A 75 -12.59 7.31 7.64
N GLY A 76 -11.68 8.24 7.95
CA GLY A 76 -12.04 9.62 8.31
C GLY A 76 -12.71 10.39 7.16
N LEU A 77 -12.25 10.18 5.92
CA LEU A 77 -12.84 10.81 4.74
C LEU A 77 -14.22 10.23 4.40
N GLU A 78 -14.45 8.94 4.62
CA GLU A 78 -15.79 8.34 4.52
C GLU A 78 -16.76 8.99 5.54
N GLU A 79 -16.33 9.17 6.78
CA GLU A 79 -17.14 9.84 7.80
C GLU A 79 -17.44 11.31 7.42
N ALA A 80 -16.44 12.03 6.91
CA ALA A 80 -16.61 13.40 6.43
C ALA A 80 -17.61 13.49 5.25
N ALA A 81 -17.55 12.54 4.31
CA ALA A 81 -18.50 12.46 3.20
C ALA A 81 -19.94 12.25 3.71
N LEU A 82 -20.14 11.36 4.70
CA LEU A 82 -21.43 11.13 5.33
C LEU A 82 -21.99 12.38 6.01
N ARG A 83 -21.14 13.14 6.73
CA ARG A 83 -21.53 14.43 7.35
C ARG A 83 -21.92 15.49 6.34
N LEU A 84 -21.36 15.44 5.13
CA LEU A 84 -21.74 16.31 4.01
C LEU A 84 -22.99 15.85 3.26
N GLY A 85 -23.60 14.74 3.67
CA GLY A 85 -24.79 14.15 3.04
C GLY A 85 -24.47 13.32 1.78
N ILE A 86 -23.18 13.06 1.51
CA ILE A 86 -22.73 12.25 0.38
C ILE A 86 -22.72 10.80 0.85
N ARG A 87 -23.66 10.00 0.34
CA ARG A 87 -23.74 8.58 0.70
C ARG A 87 -22.78 7.76 -0.17
N PRO A 88 -21.95 6.90 0.42
CA PRO A 88 -21.16 5.95 -0.36
C PRO A 88 -22.12 5.04 -1.12
N ARG A 89 -21.89 4.89 -2.43
CA ARG A 89 -22.52 3.79 -3.18
C ARG A 89 -21.81 2.51 -2.74
N MET A 90 -22.54 1.42 -2.55
CA MET A 90 -21.99 0.09 -2.22
C MET A 90 -21.21 -0.55 -3.39
N VAL A 91 -20.34 0.21 -4.04
CA VAL A 91 -19.44 -0.24 -5.10
C VAL A 91 -18.04 0.04 -4.58
N GLY A 92 -17.44 -0.95 -3.92
CA GLY A 92 -16.01 -0.94 -3.63
C GLY A 92 -15.21 -1.04 -4.94
N PRO A 93 -13.90 -0.71 -4.91
CA PRO A 93 -13.02 -0.83 -6.09
C PRO A 93 -12.87 -2.28 -6.57
N TYR A 94 -13.14 -3.25 -5.70
CA TYR A 94 -13.18 -4.67 -6.02
C TYR A 94 -14.63 -5.16 -5.99
N ARG A 95 -15.07 -5.83 -7.05
CA ARG A 95 -16.32 -6.59 -6.98
C ARG A 95 -16.09 -7.79 -6.08
N LYS A 96 -17.13 -8.22 -5.36
CA LYS A 96 -17.10 -9.45 -4.55
C LYS A 96 -16.73 -10.70 -5.37
N SER A 97 -16.92 -10.65 -6.70
CA SER A 97 -16.44 -11.65 -7.66
C SER A 97 -14.92 -11.73 -7.77
N ASP A 98 -14.23 -10.62 -7.54
CA ASP A 98 -12.79 -10.49 -7.79
C ASP A 98 -11.97 -11.11 -6.64
N PHE A 99 -12.59 -11.28 -5.47
CA PHE A 99 -12.01 -11.94 -4.30
C PHE A 99 -12.20 -13.47 -4.30
N ARG A 100 -12.89 -14.05 -5.30
CA ARG A 100 -13.21 -15.48 -5.33
C ARG A 100 -12.08 -16.37 -5.89
N LEU A 101 -10.89 -15.82 -6.14
CA LEU A 101 -9.76 -16.47 -6.81
C LEU A 101 -8.87 -17.36 -5.90
N SER A 102 -9.46 -18.21 -5.06
CA SER A 102 -8.67 -19.30 -4.43
C SER A 102 -9.49 -20.47 -3.86
N ALA A 103 -10.81 -20.34 -3.72
CA ALA A 103 -11.62 -21.41 -3.11
C ALA A 103 -12.10 -22.47 -4.13
N GLU A 104 -12.05 -22.19 -5.44
CA GLU A 104 -12.64 -23.06 -6.47
C GLU A 104 -11.62 -23.89 -7.28
N GLU A 105 -10.31 -23.68 -7.08
CA GLU A 105 -9.26 -24.47 -7.75
C GLU A 105 -8.87 -25.75 -6.99
N SER A 106 -9.16 -25.88 -5.68
CA SER A 106 -8.88 -27.12 -4.95
C SER A 106 -9.93 -28.22 -5.18
N ASP A 107 -11.13 -27.87 -5.62
CA ASP A 107 -12.26 -28.82 -5.75
C ASP A 107 -12.36 -29.47 -7.15
N ARG A 108 -11.53 -29.04 -8.11
CA ARG A 108 -11.47 -29.64 -9.46
C ARG A 108 -10.30 -30.61 -9.67
N SER A 109 -9.51 -30.87 -8.64
CA SER A 109 -8.42 -31.87 -8.67
C SER A 109 -8.79 -33.22 -8.01
N ALA A 110 -10.05 -33.41 -7.58
CA ALA A 110 -10.48 -34.58 -6.82
C ALA A 110 -11.77 -35.25 -7.35
N ALA A 111 -12.06 -35.15 -8.65
CA ALA A 111 -13.14 -35.90 -9.30
C ALA A 111 -12.71 -36.41 -10.69
#